data_AF-A0A440CVV6-F1
#
_entry.id   AF-A0A440CVV6-F1
#
_cell.length_a   1.000
_cell.length_b   1.000
_cell.length_c   1.000
_cell.angle_alpha   90.00
_cell.angle_beta   90.00
_cell.angle_gamma   90.00
#
_symmetry.space_group_name_H-M   'P 1'
#
loop_
_entity.id
_entity.type
_entity.pdbx_description
1 polymer ?
#
loop_
_entity_poly.entity_id
_entity_poly.type
_entity_poly.pdbx_seq_one_letter_code
_entity_poly.pdbx_strand_id
1 'polypeptide(L)'
;MATVLNAKGVPLPYSGSSVKWYSATNSGPTLYGSTYNDSMYGDGNVTVTMRGGKGDDIYYLYSSKNKAVELSGEGVDTISTWMSYKLPANFENLTVTGDKRYAFGNDLNNIITGGSGQQTLDGLRGDDVLKGGSGADIFVVNPGNGSDLILDFGATDSVRVGSYGFTSFEEVRANMVQSGANVRLNLSDGEFLVFANKTVGEFTASQFKLAVDRSALELTFSDEFDTLDLWNGSSGTWDSNFWWGAANGSSLTSNKELQWYIDTDYAPTSSINPFSVEDGVLTITAARAPEAIRPYINNYQYTSGLLTTYESFAQTYGYFEIRADMPEKQGVWPAFWLLPADGSWPPELDVIEMVGQDPNKLILTGHSNATGTHTKVSSTAYVADTAGFHTYGVLWTEDELVWYFDDVEVARAATPADMHEPMYMLVDLAVGGIAGTPADGLATPAEMQIDYIHAYALNDWVI
;
A
#
# COMPACT_ATOMS: atom_id res chain seq x y z
N MET A 1 -14.52 30.19 17.93
CA MET A 1 -14.06 28.99 17.21
C MET A 1 -13.23 28.19 18.20
N ALA A 2 -13.52 26.90 18.36
CA ALA A 2 -12.70 26.03 19.21
C ALA A 2 -11.41 25.67 18.46
N THR A 3 -10.30 25.54 19.17
CA THR A 3 -8.99 25.25 18.56
C THR A 3 -8.23 24.21 19.37
N VAL A 4 -7.29 23.52 18.70
CA VAL A 4 -6.28 22.65 19.32
C VAL A 4 -4.89 23.12 18.89
N LEU A 5 -3.90 23.04 19.77
CA LEU A 5 -2.53 23.39 19.40
C LEU A 5 -1.88 22.21 18.69
N ASN A 6 -1.17 22.46 17.59
CA ASN A 6 -0.32 21.44 16.96
C ASN A 6 1.03 21.28 17.67
N ALA A 7 1.92 20.46 17.12
CA ALA A 7 3.24 20.16 17.69
C ALA A 7 4.12 21.41 17.90
N LYS A 8 3.94 22.46 17.08
CA LYS A 8 4.67 23.73 17.16
C LYS A 8 3.95 24.79 18.01
N GLY A 9 2.84 24.44 18.65
CA GLY A 9 2.05 25.37 19.46
C GLY A 9 1.21 26.35 18.65
N VAL A 10 0.96 26.06 17.37
CA VAL A 10 0.08 26.86 16.51
C VAL A 10 -1.35 26.36 16.67
N PRO A 11 -2.34 27.24 16.92
CA PRO A 11 -3.74 26.84 16.99
C PRO A 11 -4.30 26.43 15.62
N LEU A 12 -4.84 25.22 15.54
CA LEU A 12 -5.67 24.73 14.44
C LEU A 12 -7.16 24.82 14.82
N PRO A 13 -8.01 25.41 13.97
CA PRO A 13 -9.43 25.55 14.24
C PRO A 13 -10.24 24.29 13.90
N TYR A 14 -11.23 23.98 14.73
CA TYR A 14 -12.34 23.12 14.33
C TYR A 14 -13.38 23.94 13.57
N SER A 15 -14.11 23.29 12.65
CA SER A 15 -15.28 23.88 11.99
C SER A 15 -16.27 24.43 13.02
N GLY A 16 -16.81 25.62 12.78
CA GLY A 16 -17.86 26.21 13.60
C GLY A 16 -19.19 25.42 13.52
N SER A 17 -20.06 25.63 14.50
CA SER A 17 -21.34 24.90 14.57
C SER A 17 -22.25 25.22 13.38
N SER A 18 -22.76 24.17 12.72
CA SER A 18 -23.70 24.34 11.61
C SER A 18 -25.01 25.02 12.04
N VAL A 19 -25.52 25.89 11.18
CA VAL A 19 -26.79 26.62 11.32
C VAL A 19 -27.77 26.30 10.19
N LYS A 20 -27.36 25.52 9.19
CA LYS A 20 -28.21 24.94 8.14
C LYS A 20 -27.87 23.47 7.89
N TRP A 21 -28.83 22.75 7.32
CA TRP A 21 -28.72 21.33 7.00
C TRP A 21 -29.28 21.06 5.61
N TYR A 22 -28.52 20.35 4.79
CA TYR A 22 -28.84 20.03 3.40
C TYR A 22 -28.74 18.53 3.15
N SER A 23 -29.74 17.98 2.46
CA SER A 23 -29.68 16.60 1.96
C SER A 23 -29.48 16.63 0.44
N ALA A 24 -28.59 15.77 -0.04
CA ALA A 24 -28.37 15.56 -1.48
C ALA A 24 -29.48 14.73 -2.14
N THR A 25 -30.43 14.17 -1.39
CA THR A 25 -31.57 13.47 -1.98
C THR A 25 -32.35 14.43 -2.90
N ASN A 26 -32.42 14.09 -4.20
CA ASN A 26 -33.02 14.91 -5.26
C ASN A 26 -32.30 16.24 -5.58
N SER A 27 -31.05 16.45 -5.16
CA SER A 27 -30.29 17.67 -5.50
C SER A 27 -29.82 17.71 -6.96
N GLY A 28 -29.92 16.59 -7.69
CA GLY A 28 -29.21 16.41 -8.95
C GLY A 28 -27.71 16.19 -8.71
N PRO A 29 -26.86 16.39 -9.73
CA PRO A 29 -25.45 16.02 -9.68
C PRO A 29 -24.60 16.92 -8.77
N THR A 30 -25.12 18.09 -8.36
CA THR A 30 -24.40 19.03 -7.50
C THR A 30 -25.33 19.61 -6.46
N LEU A 31 -24.90 19.63 -5.21
CA LEU A 31 -25.57 20.28 -4.09
C LEU A 31 -24.74 21.49 -3.67
N TYR A 32 -25.38 22.66 -3.62
CA TYR A 32 -24.78 23.90 -3.11
C TYR A 32 -25.35 24.21 -1.73
N GLY A 33 -24.47 24.52 -0.79
CA GLY A 33 -24.77 25.10 0.50
C GLY A 33 -25.06 26.60 0.39
N SER A 34 -24.70 27.32 1.43
CA SER A 34 -25.03 28.71 1.67
C SER A 34 -23.77 29.55 1.87
N THR A 35 -23.87 30.62 2.66
CA THR A 35 -22.70 31.42 3.07
C THR A 35 -22.49 31.32 4.59
N TYR A 36 -23.19 30.39 5.21
CA TYR A 36 -23.17 30.09 6.64
C TYR A 36 -22.65 28.68 6.81
N ASN A 37 -22.32 28.35 8.05
CA ASN A 37 -21.89 27.00 8.44
C ASN A 37 -23.02 25.99 8.19
N ASP A 38 -22.78 25.03 7.32
CA ASP A 38 -23.74 24.08 6.81
C ASP A 38 -23.36 22.65 7.21
N SER A 39 -24.34 21.78 7.32
CA SER A 39 -24.15 20.32 7.35
C SER A 39 -24.76 19.74 6.08
N MET A 40 -23.96 19.06 5.26
CA MET A 40 -24.38 18.53 3.97
C MET A 40 -24.28 17.01 3.95
N TYR A 41 -25.37 16.31 3.61
CA TYR A 41 -25.45 14.85 3.65
C TYR A 41 -25.63 14.23 2.27
N GLY A 42 -24.69 13.36 1.89
CA GLY A 42 -24.76 12.50 0.72
C GLY A 42 -25.10 11.10 1.14
N ASP A 43 -26.33 10.65 0.86
CA ASP A 43 -26.70 9.26 1.09
C ASP A 43 -26.11 8.31 0.02
N GLY A 44 -26.18 7.01 0.29
CA GLY A 44 -25.56 6.00 -0.59
C GLY A 44 -26.22 5.83 -1.96
N ASN A 45 -27.43 6.34 -2.15
CA ASN A 45 -28.20 6.20 -3.39
C ASN A 45 -27.97 7.38 -4.34
N VAL A 46 -27.31 8.45 -3.90
CA VAL A 46 -27.05 9.63 -4.72
C VAL A 46 -25.60 9.68 -5.21
N THR A 47 -25.42 10.13 -6.45
CA THR A 47 -24.12 10.56 -6.96
C THR A 47 -24.13 12.08 -6.97
N VAL A 48 -23.29 12.71 -6.15
CA VAL A 48 -23.35 14.14 -5.88
C VAL A 48 -21.97 14.73 -5.64
N THR A 49 -21.75 15.94 -6.12
CA THR A 49 -20.66 16.80 -5.68
C THR A 49 -21.23 17.91 -4.78
N MET A 50 -20.74 18.03 -3.55
CA MET A 50 -21.16 19.04 -2.59
C MET A 50 -20.19 20.22 -2.59
N ARG A 51 -20.73 21.43 -2.46
CA ARG A 51 -20.01 22.69 -2.30
C ARG A 51 -20.71 23.51 -1.22
N GLY A 52 -20.07 23.72 -0.09
CA GLY A 52 -20.63 24.35 1.11
C GLY A 52 -20.64 25.87 1.00
N GLY A 53 -19.55 26.46 0.52
CA GLY A 53 -19.40 27.91 0.31
C GLY A 53 -18.62 28.55 1.45
N LYS A 54 -18.86 29.83 1.75
CA LYS A 54 -18.00 30.62 2.66
C LYS A 54 -18.13 30.31 4.16
N GLY A 55 -18.87 29.28 4.54
CA GLY A 55 -19.10 28.91 5.94
C GLY A 55 -18.04 27.93 6.44
N ASP A 56 -18.06 27.63 7.74
CA ASP A 56 -17.40 26.40 8.20
C ASP A 56 -18.38 25.23 8.03
N ASP A 57 -18.18 24.42 7.01
CA ASP A 57 -19.12 23.41 6.56
C ASP A 57 -18.67 21.99 6.95
N ILE A 58 -19.66 21.12 7.14
CA ILE A 58 -19.44 19.70 7.46
C ILE A 58 -20.07 18.85 6.36
N TYR A 59 -19.22 18.11 5.65
CA TYR A 59 -19.58 17.24 4.54
C TYR A 59 -19.65 15.80 5.01
N TYR A 60 -20.84 15.22 5.03
CA TYR A 60 -21.08 13.82 5.38
C TYR A 60 -21.14 12.96 4.11
N LEU A 61 -20.09 12.20 3.86
CA LEU A 61 -19.96 11.33 2.68
C LEU A 61 -20.22 9.88 3.08
N TYR A 62 -21.38 9.33 2.69
CA TYR A 62 -21.76 7.95 3.04
C TYR A 62 -21.57 6.94 1.91
N SER A 63 -21.00 7.36 0.78
CA SER A 63 -20.68 6.50 -0.37
C SER A 63 -19.57 7.11 -1.21
N SER A 64 -18.76 6.27 -1.88
CA SER A 64 -17.71 6.70 -2.82
C SER A 64 -18.25 7.48 -4.02
N LYS A 65 -19.58 7.48 -4.21
CA LYS A 65 -20.29 8.30 -5.20
C LYS A 65 -20.49 9.76 -4.75
N ASN A 66 -20.18 10.09 -3.50
CA ASN A 66 -20.29 11.44 -2.97
C ASN A 66 -18.91 12.09 -2.96
N LYS A 67 -18.82 13.32 -3.45
CA LYS A 67 -17.59 14.12 -3.48
C LYS A 67 -17.84 15.47 -2.80
N ALA A 68 -16.80 16.04 -2.20
CA ALA A 68 -16.80 17.40 -1.67
C ALA A 68 -15.75 18.23 -2.41
N VAL A 69 -16.02 19.51 -2.62
CA VAL A 69 -15.11 20.47 -3.25
C VAL A 69 -15.14 21.76 -2.46
N GLU A 70 -13.96 22.22 -2.05
CA GLU A 70 -13.76 23.44 -1.28
C GLU A 70 -12.83 24.41 -2.04
N LEU A 71 -13.10 25.71 -1.97
CA LEU A 71 -12.20 26.72 -2.54
C LEU A 71 -11.35 27.36 -1.45
N SER A 72 -10.19 27.88 -1.86
CA SER A 72 -9.27 28.53 -0.94
C SER A 72 -9.92 29.73 -0.23
N GLY A 73 -9.84 29.75 1.11
CA GLY A 73 -10.31 30.85 1.94
C GLY A 73 -11.83 30.89 2.13
N GLU A 74 -12.53 29.78 1.89
CA GLU A 74 -13.97 29.67 2.10
C GLU A 74 -14.37 29.20 3.50
N GLY A 75 -13.46 28.77 4.37
CA GLY A 75 -13.88 28.42 5.73
C GLY A 75 -12.84 27.59 6.45
N VAL A 76 -13.30 26.95 7.53
CA VAL A 76 -12.64 25.80 8.14
C VAL A 76 -13.57 24.60 8.00
N ASP A 77 -13.27 23.70 7.09
CA ASP A 77 -14.22 22.70 6.63
C ASP A 77 -13.86 21.28 7.09
N THR A 78 -14.89 20.48 7.37
CA THR A 78 -14.73 19.10 7.83
C THR A 78 -15.35 18.13 6.85
N ILE A 79 -14.60 17.12 6.43
CA ILE A 79 -15.15 15.91 5.82
C ILE A 79 -15.34 14.85 6.91
N SER A 80 -16.55 14.28 6.99
CA SER A 80 -16.89 13.19 7.89
C SER A 80 -17.38 11.99 7.10
N THR A 81 -16.71 10.84 7.26
CA THR A 81 -17.07 9.59 6.57
C THR A 81 -16.77 8.36 7.42
N TRP A 82 -17.30 7.21 7.00
CA TRP A 82 -16.95 5.91 7.54
C TRP A 82 -15.97 5.14 6.64
N MET A 83 -15.74 5.62 5.41
CA MET A 83 -14.87 4.98 4.44
C MET A 83 -13.43 5.47 4.61
N SER A 84 -12.48 4.78 4.00
CA SER A 84 -11.13 5.34 3.86
C SER A 84 -11.19 6.62 3.04
N TYR A 85 -10.39 7.63 3.39
CA TYR A 85 -10.46 8.92 2.73
C TYR A 85 -9.14 9.69 2.78
N LYS A 86 -8.83 10.37 1.67
CA LYS A 86 -7.74 11.36 1.55
C LYS A 86 -8.37 12.73 1.33
N LEU A 87 -7.98 13.72 2.12
CA LEU A 87 -8.53 15.07 1.99
C LEU A 87 -8.18 15.66 0.61
N PRO A 88 -9.16 16.22 -0.12
CA PRO A 88 -8.88 17.13 -1.22
C PRO A 88 -8.18 18.39 -0.71
N ALA A 89 -7.62 19.19 -1.61
CA ALA A 89 -7.08 20.50 -1.29
C ALA A 89 -8.16 21.41 -0.64
N ASN A 90 -7.69 22.36 0.18
CA ASN A 90 -8.50 23.37 0.89
C ASN A 90 -9.43 22.84 2.00
N PHE A 91 -9.34 21.58 2.40
CA PHE A 91 -10.05 21.08 3.57
C PHE A 91 -9.12 21.03 4.78
N GLU A 92 -9.58 21.48 5.94
CA GLU A 92 -8.78 21.55 7.16
C GLU A 92 -8.97 20.31 8.05
N ASN A 93 -10.13 19.66 8.02
CA ASN A 93 -10.47 18.64 9.01
C ASN A 93 -11.01 17.36 8.37
N LEU A 94 -10.60 16.21 8.90
CA LEU A 94 -11.08 14.89 8.48
C LEU A 94 -11.54 14.07 9.69
N THR A 95 -12.68 13.41 9.56
CA THR A 95 -13.14 12.37 10.48
C THR A 95 -13.45 11.09 9.72
N VAL A 96 -12.78 9.99 10.07
CA VAL A 96 -13.01 8.65 9.51
C VAL A 96 -13.37 7.67 10.62
N THR A 97 -14.55 7.04 10.53
CA THR A 97 -15.12 6.24 11.63
C THR A 97 -15.19 4.73 11.40
N GLY A 98 -14.95 4.26 10.17
CA GLY A 98 -15.00 2.83 9.88
C GLY A 98 -13.78 2.07 10.42
N ASP A 99 -13.96 0.78 10.69
CA ASP A 99 -12.87 -0.11 11.08
C ASP A 99 -12.00 -0.47 9.86
N LYS A 100 -10.68 -0.58 10.11
CA LYS A 100 -9.62 -0.87 9.12
C LYS A 100 -9.63 0.09 7.93
N ARG A 101 -9.58 1.39 8.24
CA ARG A 101 -9.64 2.50 7.26
C ARG A 101 -8.40 3.37 7.33
N TYR A 102 -8.14 4.11 6.26
CA TYR A 102 -7.16 5.18 6.31
C TYR A 102 -7.83 6.56 6.38
N ALA A 103 -7.15 7.50 7.01
CA ALA A 103 -7.51 8.91 7.08
C ALA A 103 -6.27 9.74 6.74
N PHE A 104 -6.19 10.18 5.49
CA PHE A 104 -5.05 10.93 4.96
C PHE A 104 -5.40 12.41 4.82
N GLY A 105 -4.47 13.28 5.21
CA GLY A 105 -4.58 14.72 5.11
C GLY A 105 -4.31 15.25 3.70
N ASN A 106 -3.83 16.49 3.62
CA ASN A 106 -3.44 17.20 2.41
C ASN A 106 -2.19 18.06 2.64
N ASP A 107 -2.04 19.17 1.93
CA ASP A 107 -0.86 20.06 2.06
C ASP A 107 -1.00 21.12 3.17
N LEU A 108 -2.11 21.12 3.91
CA LEU A 108 -2.42 22.05 4.99
C LEU A 108 -2.21 21.38 6.34
N ASN A 109 -2.11 22.20 7.40
CA ASN A 109 -2.21 21.69 8.76
C ASN A 109 -3.64 21.20 9.03
N ASN A 110 -3.82 19.90 9.19
CA ASN A 110 -5.10 19.24 9.37
C ASN A 110 -5.35 18.81 10.81
N ILE A 111 -6.65 18.74 11.17
CA ILE A 111 -7.10 17.94 12.32
C ILE A 111 -7.73 16.67 11.79
N ILE A 112 -7.08 15.53 12.05
CA ILE A 112 -7.54 14.22 11.58
C ILE A 112 -7.96 13.37 12.78
N THR A 113 -9.20 12.88 12.75
CA THR A 113 -9.80 12.09 13.82
C THR A 113 -10.28 10.74 13.32
N GLY A 114 -9.79 9.67 13.94
CA GLY A 114 -10.27 8.30 13.79
C GLY A 114 -11.51 7.99 14.64
N GLY A 115 -11.93 6.74 14.61
CA GLY A 115 -13.15 6.21 15.21
C GLY A 115 -12.86 5.26 16.37
N SER A 116 -13.63 4.16 16.43
CA SER A 116 -13.47 3.12 17.45
C SER A 116 -12.84 1.83 16.93
N GLY A 117 -12.61 1.74 15.62
CA GLY A 117 -11.87 0.65 14.99
C GLY A 117 -10.43 1.08 14.70
N GLN A 118 -9.63 0.23 14.06
CA GLN A 118 -8.28 0.61 13.65
C GLN A 118 -8.32 1.61 12.48
N GLN A 119 -7.58 2.72 12.61
CA GLN A 119 -7.27 3.61 11.50
C GLN A 119 -5.77 3.71 11.20
N THR A 120 -5.42 3.92 9.94
CA THR A 120 -4.11 4.41 9.51
C THR A 120 -4.23 5.92 9.24
N LEU A 121 -3.57 6.74 10.07
CA LEU A 121 -3.60 8.20 9.99
C LEU A 121 -2.27 8.71 9.44
N ASP A 122 -2.35 9.53 8.39
CA ASP A 122 -1.21 10.26 7.82
C ASP A 122 -1.63 11.71 7.61
N GLY A 123 -0.95 12.65 8.26
CA GLY A 123 -1.20 14.09 8.10
C GLY A 123 -0.86 14.59 6.69
N LEU A 124 0.04 13.90 5.99
CA LEU A 124 0.75 14.40 4.81
C LEU A 124 1.54 15.65 5.15
N ARG A 125 1.50 16.70 4.33
CA ARG A 125 2.34 17.88 4.55
C ARG A 125 1.62 18.84 5.47
N GLY A 126 2.28 19.29 6.52
CA GLY A 126 1.66 20.17 7.51
C GLY A 126 2.26 19.95 8.87
N ASP A 127 1.83 20.75 9.83
CA ASP A 127 2.04 20.47 11.24
C ASP A 127 0.70 20.06 11.83
N ASP A 128 0.41 18.76 11.80
CA ASP A 128 -0.94 18.23 11.95
C ASP A 128 -1.29 17.86 13.40
N VAL A 129 -2.58 17.66 13.64
CA VAL A 129 -3.11 17.11 14.88
C VAL A 129 -3.87 15.84 14.58
N LEU A 130 -3.29 14.72 15.01
CA LEU A 130 -3.79 13.38 14.78
C LEU A 130 -4.42 12.83 16.07
N LYS A 131 -5.61 12.25 15.92
CA LYS A 131 -6.33 11.59 17.01
C LYS A 131 -6.83 10.24 16.52
N GLY A 132 -6.29 9.15 17.05
CA GLY A 132 -6.67 7.79 16.66
C GLY A 132 -8.09 7.43 17.13
N GLY A 133 -8.44 7.82 18.36
CA GLY A 133 -9.67 7.43 18.99
C GLY A 133 -9.48 6.16 19.83
N SER A 134 -10.27 5.12 19.56
CA SER A 134 -10.07 3.80 20.17
C SER A 134 -9.74 2.81 19.06
N GLY A 135 -8.90 1.83 19.36
CA GLY A 135 -8.44 0.89 18.34
C GLY A 135 -6.98 0.58 18.55
N ALA A 136 -6.40 -0.13 17.60
CA ALA A 136 -4.95 -0.28 17.48
C ALA A 136 -4.53 0.56 16.27
N ASP A 137 -4.36 1.86 16.47
CA ASP A 137 -4.18 2.83 15.39
C ASP A 137 -2.73 2.88 14.90
N ILE A 138 -2.57 3.30 13.65
CA ILE A 138 -1.26 3.42 13.00
C ILE A 138 -1.09 4.88 12.59
N PHE A 139 -0.13 5.57 13.18
CA PHE A 139 0.24 6.93 12.80
C PHE A 139 1.43 6.88 11.86
N VAL A 140 1.39 7.61 10.75
CA VAL A 140 2.44 7.65 9.75
C VAL A 140 3.13 9.01 9.79
N VAL A 141 4.46 9.02 9.83
CA VAL A 141 5.27 10.24 9.70
C VAL A 141 6.36 10.00 8.67
N ASN A 142 6.44 10.83 7.65
CA ASN A 142 7.44 10.72 6.58
C ASN A 142 8.34 11.97 6.53
N PRO A 143 9.59 11.87 6.03
CA PRO A 143 10.44 13.04 5.83
C PRO A 143 9.79 14.11 4.95
N GLY A 144 9.89 15.37 5.34
CA GLY A 144 9.36 16.50 4.57
C GLY A 144 7.85 16.75 4.77
N ASN A 145 7.20 15.95 5.62
CA ASN A 145 5.80 16.13 5.99
C ASN A 145 5.60 17.18 7.08
N GLY A 146 6.62 17.55 7.86
CA GLY A 146 6.48 18.54 8.94
C GLY A 146 6.50 17.93 10.34
N SER A 147 5.70 18.45 11.26
CA SER A 147 5.76 18.06 12.68
C SER A 147 4.37 17.90 13.30
N ASP A 148 4.05 16.67 13.67
CA ASP A 148 2.70 16.31 14.07
C ASP A 148 2.54 16.11 15.57
N LEU A 149 1.31 16.29 16.03
CA LEU A 149 0.89 16.00 17.39
C LEU A 149 -0.09 14.84 17.39
N ILE A 150 0.24 13.77 18.10
CA ILE A 150 -0.69 12.67 18.42
C ILE A 150 -1.30 12.93 19.80
N LEU A 151 -2.63 13.07 19.85
CA LEU A 151 -3.34 13.44 21.08
C LEU A 151 -3.61 12.29 22.04
N ASP A 152 -3.77 11.07 21.53
CA ASP A 152 -4.33 9.94 22.29
C ASP A 152 -3.62 8.59 22.04
N PHE A 153 -2.30 8.62 21.82
CA PHE A 153 -1.50 7.42 21.57
C PHE A 153 -1.71 6.34 22.66
N GLY A 154 -2.32 5.23 22.30
CA GLY A 154 -2.63 4.09 23.16
C GLY A 154 -1.48 3.10 23.30
N ALA A 155 -1.66 2.08 24.14
CA ALA A 155 -0.71 0.98 24.28
C ALA A 155 -0.72 0.02 23.07
N THR A 156 -1.83 -0.01 22.32
CA THR A 156 -2.01 -0.83 21.12
C THR A 156 -1.68 -0.08 19.82
N ASP A 157 -1.43 1.22 19.92
CA ASP A 157 -1.10 2.04 18.76
C ASP A 157 0.35 1.89 18.36
N SER A 158 0.62 2.18 17.10
CA SER A 158 1.96 2.16 16.53
C SER A 158 2.22 3.38 15.65
N VAL A 159 3.50 3.67 15.43
CA VAL A 159 3.98 4.70 14.51
C VAL A 159 4.79 4.02 13.42
N ARG A 160 4.43 4.26 12.16
CA ARG A 160 5.31 4.04 11.01
C ARG A 160 6.19 5.26 10.87
N VAL A 161 7.45 5.07 11.26
CA VAL A 161 8.47 6.09 11.12
C VAL A 161 9.08 5.90 9.75
N GLY A 162 8.83 6.87 8.86
CA GLY A 162 9.40 6.93 7.52
C GLY A 162 10.93 6.85 7.51
N SER A 163 11.55 7.01 6.35
CA SER A 163 13.00 6.85 6.13
C SER A 163 13.88 7.95 6.76
N TYR A 164 13.66 8.25 8.05
CA TYR A 164 14.47 9.09 8.94
C TYR A 164 15.75 8.39 9.41
N GLY A 165 15.95 7.11 9.05
CA GLY A 165 17.16 6.34 9.35
C GLY A 165 17.14 5.58 10.68
N PHE A 166 16.00 5.52 11.37
CA PHE A 166 15.85 4.68 12.56
C PHE A 166 15.64 3.22 12.16
N THR A 167 16.51 2.33 12.61
CA THR A 167 16.41 0.88 12.41
C THR A 167 16.18 0.12 13.72
N SER A 168 16.30 0.79 14.87
CA SER A 168 16.03 0.19 16.18
C SER A 168 15.27 1.09 17.15
N PHE A 169 14.53 0.47 18.08
CA PHE A 169 13.84 1.20 19.14
C PHE A 169 14.79 1.95 20.09
N GLU A 170 16.03 1.47 20.23
CA GLU A 170 17.03 2.16 21.06
C GLU A 170 17.39 3.53 20.48
N GLU A 171 17.53 3.63 19.16
CA GLU A 171 17.77 4.90 18.46
C GLU A 171 16.57 5.84 18.58
N VAL A 172 15.35 5.32 18.41
CA VAL A 172 14.11 6.08 18.64
C VAL A 172 14.08 6.64 20.05
N ARG A 173 14.32 5.79 21.05
CA ARG A 173 14.31 6.16 22.47
C ARG A 173 15.38 7.20 22.79
N ALA A 174 16.57 7.07 22.21
CA ALA A 174 17.65 8.05 22.38
C ALA A 174 17.28 9.44 21.82
N ASN A 175 16.36 9.50 20.86
CA ASN A 175 15.87 10.73 20.25
C ASN A 175 14.57 11.28 20.89
N MET A 176 14.06 10.62 21.94
CA MET A 176 12.92 11.11 22.71
C MET A 176 13.36 12.11 23.80
N VAL A 177 12.60 13.19 23.92
CA VAL A 177 12.77 14.23 24.93
C VAL A 177 11.47 14.43 25.69
N GLN A 178 11.51 14.31 27.01
CA GLN A 178 10.38 14.68 27.86
C GLN A 178 10.19 16.21 27.84
N SER A 179 8.99 16.66 27.48
CA SER A 179 8.60 18.07 27.44
C SER A 179 7.31 18.29 28.23
N GLY A 180 7.43 18.58 29.53
CA GLY A 180 6.29 18.66 30.42
C GLY A 180 5.55 17.32 30.48
N ALA A 181 4.25 17.33 30.20
CA ALA A 181 3.42 16.12 30.13
C ALA A 181 3.57 15.34 28.82
N ASN A 182 4.28 15.86 27.82
CA ASN A 182 4.37 15.28 26.49
C ASN A 182 5.76 14.68 26.25
N VAL A 183 5.86 13.77 25.27
CA VAL A 183 7.15 13.32 24.72
C VAL A 183 7.30 13.86 23.31
N ARG A 184 8.46 14.43 23.01
CA ARG A 184 8.85 14.81 21.66
C ARG A 184 9.88 13.81 21.15
N LEU A 185 9.59 13.14 20.04
CA LEU A 185 10.55 12.37 19.26
C LEU A 185 11.15 13.28 18.19
N ASN A 186 12.44 13.55 18.26
CA ASN A 186 13.14 14.26 17.19
C ASN A 186 13.34 13.31 16.01
N LEU A 187 12.92 13.72 14.81
CA LEU A 187 12.99 12.89 13.61
C LEU A 187 14.13 13.32 12.70
N SER A 188 14.26 14.63 12.47
CA SER A 188 15.32 15.25 11.66
C SER A 188 15.58 16.69 12.11
N ASP A 189 16.43 17.41 11.38
CA ASP A 189 16.64 18.84 11.57
C ASP A 189 15.37 19.63 11.21
N GLY A 190 14.55 19.92 12.23
CA GLY A 190 13.35 20.75 12.12
C GLY A 190 12.03 19.98 12.10
N GLU A 191 12.06 18.65 12.03
CA GLU A 191 10.89 17.78 12.10
C GLU A 191 10.90 16.94 13.38
N PHE A 192 9.73 16.84 14.00
CA PHE A 192 9.54 16.08 15.23
C PHE A 192 8.10 15.66 15.39
N LEU A 193 7.90 14.53 16.08
CA LEU A 193 6.59 14.03 16.46
C LEU A 193 6.36 14.26 17.96
N VAL A 194 5.19 14.76 18.34
CA VAL A 194 4.81 14.95 19.74
C VAL A 194 3.72 13.96 20.12
N PHE A 195 3.95 13.25 21.22
CA PHE A 195 2.95 12.41 21.88
C PHE A 195 2.42 13.15 23.10
N ALA A 196 1.12 13.48 23.10
CA ALA A 196 0.49 14.16 24.22
C ALA A 196 0.34 13.23 25.44
N ASN A 197 0.57 13.76 26.64
CA ASN A 197 0.33 13.05 27.91
C ASN A 197 1.04 11.69 28.01
N LYS A 198 2.30 11.65 27.58
CA LYS A 198 3.17 10.47 27.63
C LYS A 198 4.42 10.73 28.44
N THR A 199 4.98 9.64 28.95
CA THR A 199 6.35 9.61 29.46
C THR A 199 7.22 8.69 28.62
N VAL A 200 8.53 8.99 28.53
CA VAL A 200 9.47 8.20 27.70
C VAL A 200 9.46 6.72 28.08
N GLY A 201 9.22 6.39 29.35
CA GLY A 201 9.18 5.01 29.84
C GLY A 201 7.93 4.20 29.47
N GLU A 202 6.91 4.83 28.86
CA GLU A 202 5.67 4.15 28.46
C GLU A 202 5.75 3.49 27.07
N PHE A 203 6.77 3.83 26.27
CA PHE A 203 6.92 3.32 24.92
C PHE A 203 7.58 1.94 24.89
N THR A 204 7.16 1.10 23.95
CA THR A 204 7.74 -0.22 23.71
C THR A 204 8.16 -0.37 22.25
N ALA A 205 9.11 -1.28 21.98
CA ALA A 205 9.64 -1.49 20.63
C ALA A 205 8.54 -1.86 19.61
N SER A 206 7.53 -2.65 20.02
CA SER A 206 6.44 -3.09 19.12
C SER A 206 5.58 -1.94 18.58
N GLN A 207 5.64 -0.76 19.21
CA GLN A 207 4.89 0.43 18.80
C GLN A 207 5.60 1.25 17.72
N PHE A 208 6.81 0.88 17.32
CA PHE A 208 7.57 1.60 16.29
C PHE A 208 7.86 0.65 15.14
N LYS A 209 7.35 1.01 13.97
CA LYS A 209 7.59 0.36 12.69
C LYS A 209 8.68 1.16 12.01
N LEU A 210 9.82 0.52 11.80
CA LEU A 210 11.10 1.16 11.51
C LEU A 210 11.65 0.73 10.16
N ALA A 211 12.72 1.38 9.74
CA ALA A 211 13.39 1.05 8.51
C ALA A 211 14.06 -0.33 8.60
N VAL A 212 14.13 -1.05 7.48
CA VAL A 212 14.89 -2.30 7.38
C VAL A 212 16.36 -2.04 7.71
N ASP A 213 16.93 -2.85 8.62
CA ASP A 213 18.37 -2.83 8.89
C ASP A 213 19.12 -3.61 7.80
N ARG A 214 19.70 -2.89 6.85
CA ARG A 214 20.46 -3.49 5.75
C ARG A 214 21.89 -3.89 6.14
N SER A 215 22.37 -3.58 7.35
CA SER A 215 23.75 -3.81 7.75
C SER A 215 24.14 -5.29 7.86
N ALA A 216 23.15 -6.16 8.05
CA ALA A 216 23.31 -7.61 8.16
C ALA A 216 22.91 -8.38 6.88
N LEU A 217 22.62 -7.67 5.78
CA LEU A 217 22.18 -8.27 4.52
C LEU A 217 23.36 -8.41 3.53
N GLU A 218 23.47 -9.59 2.91
CA GLU A 218 24.43 -9.86 1.82
C GLU A 218 23.66 -10.10 0.51
N LEU A 219 23.95 -9.32 -0.54
CA LEU A 219 23.28 -9.46 -1.84
C LEU A 219 23.61 -10.82 -2.48
N THR A 220 22.59 -11.63 -2.75
CA THR A 220 22.73 -12.99 -3.33
C THR A 220 22.07 -13.14 -4.69
N PHE A 221 21.10 -12.28 -5.01
CA PHE A 221 20.50 -12.16 -6.33
C PHE A 221 20.32 -10.69 -6.68
N SER A 222 20.61 -10.35 -7.93
CA SER A 222 20.31 -9.03 -8.46
C SER A 222 20.01 -9.11 -9.95
N ASP A 223 18.93 -8.47 -10.36
CA ASP A 223 18.70 -8.09 -11.74
C ASP A 223 18.29 -6.61 -11.78
N GLU A 224 19.09 -5.80 -12.45
CA GLU A 224 18.87 -4.35 -12.68
C GLU A 224 18.11 -4.10 -13.98
N PHE A 225 17.71 -5.16 -14.70
CA PHE A 225 16.98 -5.11 -15.96
C PHE A 225 17.61 -4.20 -17.04
N ASP A 226 18.94 -4.07 -17.08
CA ASP A 226 19.67 -3.53 -18.25
C ASP A 226 19.39 -4.35 -19.52
N THR A 227 19.13 -5.65 -19.34
CA THR A 227 18.64 -6.61 -20.34
C THR A 227 17.77 -7.66 -19.66
N LEU A 228 16.80 -8.25 -20.37
CA LEU A 228 16.06 -9.41 -19.87
C LEU A 228 16.70 -10.72 -20.35
N ASP A 229 17.29 -11.48 -19.43
CA ASP A 229 17.91 -12.79 -19.71
C ASP A 229 16.90 -13.93 -19.51
N LEU A 230 16.20 -14.28 -20.60
CA LEU A 230 15.19 -15.34 -20.60
C LEU A 230 15.81 -16.75 -20.64
N TRP A 231 15.21 -17.66 -19.89
CA TRP A 231 15.55 -19.08 -19.90
C TRP A 231 15.31 -19.67 -21.29
N ASN A 232 16.33 -20.37 -21.82
CA ASN A 232 16.29 -20.96 -23.16
C ASN A 232 16.26 -22.50 -23.14
N GLY A 233 15.93 -23.09 -21.98
CA GLY A 233 15.98 -24.54 -21.73
C GLY A 233 17.34 -25.05 -21.25
N SER A 234 18.34 -24.19 -21.06
CA SER A 234 19.67 -24.57 -20.55
C SER A 234 20.36 -23.50 -19.71
N SER A 235 20.11 -22.22 -20.02
CA SER A 235 20.62 -21.07 -19.28
C SER A 235 19.63 -19.91 -19.36
N GLY A 236 19.80 -18.94 -18.47
CA GLY A 236 18.98 -17.73 -18.37
C GLY A 236 18.58 -17.50 -16.92
N THR A 237 18.12 -16.30 -16.62
CA THR A 237 17.68 -15.95 -15.25
C THR A 237 16.19 -16.21 -15.09
N TRP A 238 15.37 -15.84 -16.09
CA TRP A 238 13.92 -15.84 -15.95
C TRP A 238 13.23 -16.76 -16.95
N ASP A 239 12.45 -17.72 -16.47
CA ASP A 239 11.48 -18.41 -17.32
C ASP A 239 10.19 -17.58 -17.43
N SER A 240 9.55 -17.59 -18.60
CA SER A 240 8.31 -16.83 -18.88
C SER A 240 7.04 -17.63 -18.61
N ASN A 241 7.18 -18.84 -18.07
CA ASN A 241 6.08 -19.74 -17.78
C ASN A 241 6.31 -20.50 -16.46
N PHE A 242 5.25 -21.06 -15.89
CA PHE A 242 5.42 -21.99 -14.77
C PHE A 242 6.11 -23.27 -15.26
N TRP A 243 6.93 -23.90 -14.41
CA TRP A 243 7.56 -25.18 -14.74
C TRP A 243 6.54 -26.31 -15.00
N TRP A 244 5.33 -26.17 -14.46
CA TRP A 244 4.18 -27.05 -14.74
C TRP A 244 3.22 -26.51 -15.82
N GLY A 245 3.55 -25.36 -16.41
CA GLY A 245 2.77 -24.71 -17.46
C GLY A 245 2.70 -25.57 -18.73
N ALA A 246 1.69 -25.30 -19.56
CA ALA A 246 1.65 -25.91 -20.87
C ALA A 246 2.65 -25.21 -21.79
N ALA A 247 3.12 -25.90 -22.83
CA ALA A 247 4.09 -25.34 -23.79
C ALA A 247 3.60 -24.07 -24.51
N ASN A 248 2.30 -23.77 -24.48
CA ASN A 248 1.73 -22.56 -25.07
C ASN A 248 1.55 -21.41 -24.06
N GLY A 249 2.01 -21.57 -22.82
CA GLY A 249 1.79 -20.64 -21.71
C GLY A 249 0.86 -21.20 -20.62
N SER A 250 0.34 -20.31 -19.79
CA SER A 250 -0.44 -20.70 -18.61
C SER A 250 -1.38 -19.61 -18.10
N SER A 251 -2.24 -19.96 -17.15
CA SER A 251 -3.11 -19.06 -16.39
C SER A 251 -3.55 -19.78 -15.12
N LEU A 252 -3.69 -19.08 -13.99
CA LEU A 252 -4.21 -19.70 -12.76
C LEU A 252 -5.74 -19.63 -12.75
N THR A 253 -6.37 -20.49 -13.54
CA THR A 253 -7.84 -20.50 -13.70
C THR A 253 -8.61 -20.68 -12.38
N SER A 254 -8.02 -21.35 -11.38
CA SER A 254 -8.60 -21.47 -10.03
C SER A 254 -8.79 -20.12 -9.35
N ASN A 255 -7.90 -19.16 -9.64
CA ASN A 255 -7.97 -17.79 -9.13
C ASN A 255 -8.96 -16.92 -9.91
N LYS A 256 -9.56 -17.45 -10.99
CA LYS A 256 -10.44 -16.73 -11.92
C LYS A 256 -9.72 -15.60 -12.67
N GLU A 257 -8.45 -15.80 -12.94
CA GLU A 257 -7.66 -15.00 -13.86
C GLU A 257 -8.20 -15.11 -15.30
N LEU A 258 -7.98 -14.05 -16.08
CA LEU A 258 -8.58 -13.81 -17.40
C LEU A 258 -7.55 -13.63 -18.51
N GLN A 259 -6.28 -13.48 -18.14
CA GLN A 259 -5.12 -13.45 -19.03
C GLN A 259 -4.58 -14.85 -19.28
N TRP A 260 -3.94 -15.00 -20.43
CA TRP A 260 -2.99 -16.07 -20.69
C TRP A 260 -1.58 -15.49 -20.60
N TYR A 261 -0.75 -16.01 -19.69
CA TYR A 261 0.67 -15.67 -19.63
C TYR A 261 1.36 -16.26 -20.87
N ILE A 262 2.05 -15.40 -21.61
CA ILE A 262 2.73 -15.78 -22.84
C ILE A 262 4.08 -16.40 -22.50
N ASP A 263 4.24 -17.66 -22.87
CA ASP A 263 5.54 -18.30 -22.96
C ASP A 263 6.25 -17.81 -24.22
N THR A 264 7.40 -17.16 -24.05
CA THR A 264 8.17 -16.53 -25.15
C THR A 264 8.81 -17.55 -26.09
N ASP A 265 8.98 -18.80 -25.65
CA ASP A 265 9.55 -19.87 -26.46
C ASP A 265 8.50 -20.55 -27.35
N TYR A 266 7.22 -20.26 -27.14
CA TYR A 266 6.15 -20.81 -27.95
C TYR A 266 6.01 -20.11 -29.31
N ALA A 267 6.61 -20.71 -30.34
CA ALA A 267 6.68 -20.15 -31.69
C ALA A 267 5.33 -19.63 -32.26
N PRO A 268 4.16 -20.30 -32.09
CA PRO A 268 2.89 -19.80 -32.60
C PRO A 268 2.41 -18.46 -32.01
N THR A 269 2.91 -18.05 -30.84
CA THR A 269 2.59 -16.76 -30.21
C THR A 269 3.75 -15.78 -30.22
N SER A 270 4.88 -16.11 -30.87
CA SER A 270 6.10 -15.28 -30.93
C SER A 270 5.92 -13.84 -31.45
N SER A 271 4.79 -13.53 -32.10
CA SER A 271 4.44 -12.16 -32.47
C SER A 271 4.04 -11.27 -31.28
N ILE A 272 3.84 -11.86 -30.11
CA ILE A 272 3.43 -11.19 -28.88
C ILE A 272 4.52 -11.44 -27.85
N ASN A 273 5.15 -10.36 -27.39
CA ASN A 273 6.04 -10.38 -26.26
C ASN A 273 5.46 -9.43 -25.21
N PRO A 274 5.05 -9.91 -24.02
CA PRO A 274 4.55 -9.05 -22.96
C PRO A 274 5.67 -8.30 -22.22
N PHE A 275 6.94 -8.54 -22.59
CA PHE A 275 8.10 -7.94 -21.94
C PHE A 275 8.82 -6.97 -22.87
N SER A 276 9.23 -5.83 -22.32
CA SER A 276 10.18 -4.91 -22.94
C SER A 276 11.14 -4.35 -21.91
N VAL A 277 12.35 -4.03 -22.34
CA VAL A 277 13.36 -3.36 -21.51
C VAL A 277 13.75 -2.05 -22.20
N GLU A 278 13.65 -0.94 -21.48
CA GLU A 278 14.05 0.38 -21.92
C GLU A 278 14.71 1.13 -20.76
N ASP A 279 15.91 1.68 -20.96
CA ASP A 279 16.65 2.47 -19.97
C ASP A 279 16.78 1.82 -18.57
N GLY A 280 17.04 0.50 -18.52
CA GLY A 280 17.18 -0.25 -17.27
C GLY A 280 15.87 -0.62 -16.60
N VAL A 281 14.72 -0.41 -17.27
CA VAL A 281 13.40 -0.71 -16.72
C VAL A 281 12.75 -1.84 -17.52
N LEU A 282 12.45 -2.94 -16.85
CA LEU A 282 11.57 -3.98 -17.38
C LEU A 282 10.11 -3.51 -17.32
N THR A 283 9.37 -3.69 -18.40
CA THR A 283 7.91 -3.51 -18.43
C THR A 283 7.23 -4.84 -18.71
N ILE A 284 6.28 -5.22 -17.86
CA ILE A 284 5.32 -6.31 -18.09
C ILE A 284 4.00 -5.70 -18.54
N THR A 285 3.53 -6.06 -19.75
CA THR A 285 2.32 -5.51 -20.36
C THR A 285 1.16 -6.50 -20.33
N ALA A 286 0.07 -6.13 -19.65
CA ALA A 286 -1.23 -6.77 -19.79
C ALA A 286 -2.06 -6.07 -20.87
N ALA A 287 -2.52 -6.82 -21.87
CA ALA A 287 -3.24 -6.28 -23.01
C ALA A 287 -4.34 -7.20 -23.51
N ARG A 288 -5.23 -6.66 -24.35
CA ARG A 288 -6.21 -7.46 -25.09
C ARG A 288 -5.49 -8.37 -26.10
N ALA A 289 -5.83 -9.66 -26.08
CA ALA A 289 -5.29 -10.64 -27.01
C ALA A 289 -5.74 -10.35 -28.45
N PRO A 290 -4.82 -10.22 -29.42
CA PRO A 290 -5.18 -10.14 -30.83
C PRO A 290 -5.96 -11.36 -31.31
N GLU A 291 -6.98 -11.16 -32.14
CA GLU A 291 -7.87 -12.25 -32.58
C GLU A 291 -7.10 -13.40 -33.28
N ALA A 292 -6.02 -13.08 -33.98
CA ALA A 292 -5.17 -14.03 -34.68
C ALA A 292 -4.47 -15.05 -33.75
N ILE A 293 -4.16 -14.68 -32.50
CA ILE A 293 -3.46 -15.58 -31.58
C ILE A 293 -4.39 -16.38 -30.67
N ARG A 294 -5.66 -15.97 -30.53
CA ARG A 294 -6.62 -16.57 -29.59
C ARG A 294 -6.74 -18.10 -29.70
N PRO A 295 -6.74 -18.73 -30.89
CA PRO A 295 -6.76 -20.19 -31.00
C PRO A 295 -5.56 -20.90 -30.35
N TYR A 296 -4.42 -20.20 -30.20
CA TYR A 296 -3.18 -20.74 -29.62
C TYR A 296 -3.05 -20.49 -28.12
N ILE A 297 -3.88 -19.61 -27.55
CA ILE A 297 -3.90 -19.26 -26.12
C ILE A 297 -5.23 -19.68 -25.47
N ASN A 298 -5.77 -20.84 -25.87
CA ASN A 298 -7.02 -21.38 -25.33
C ASN A 298 -8.22 -20.42 -25.39
N ASN A 299 -8.24 -19.52 -26.39
CA ASN A 299 -9.26 -18.49 -26.62
C ASN A 299 -9.42 -17.43 -25.52
N TYR A 300 -8.44 -17.29 -24.63
CA TYR A 300 -8.37 -16.21 -23.65
C TYR A 300 -8.45 -14.84 -24.33
N GLN A 301 -8.99 -13.86 -23.59
CA GLN A 301 -9.26 -12.51 -24.13
C GLN A 301 -8.12 -11.53 -23.87
N TYR A 302 -7.23 -11.86 -22.93
CA TYR A 302 -6.12 -11.02 -22.52
C TYR A 302 -4.82 -11.84 -22.56
N THR A 303 -3.71 -11.14 -22.77
CA THR A 303 -2.34 -11.65 -22.63
C THR A 303 -1.62 -10.84 -21.58
N SER A 304 -0.70 -11.47 -20.86
CA SER A 304 0.20 -10.79 -19.92
C SER A 304 1.52 -11.57 -19.79
N GLY A 305 2.40 -11.12 -18.90
CA GLY A 305 3.67 -11.77 -18.58
C GLY A 305 3.74 -12.24 -17.12
N LEU A 306 4.46 -13.36 -16.95
CA LEU A 306 4.94 -13.93 -15.70
C LEU A 306 6.43 -14.17 -15.90
N LEU A 307 7.26 -13.84 -14.93
CA LEU A 307 8.67 -14.24 -14.90
C LEU A 307 8.94 -15.00 -13.61
N THR A 308 9.72 -16.09 -13.69
CA THR A 308 10.08 -16.92 -12.55
C THR A 308 11.57 -17.30 -12.57
N THR A 309 12.17 -17.36 -11.38
CA THR A 309 13.55 -17.81 -11.16
C THR A 309 13.67 -19.31 -10.89
N TYR A 310 12.61 -20.10 -11.08
CA TYR A 310 12.57 -21.53 -10.74
C TYR A 310 13.80 -22.34 -11.19
N GLU A 311 14.30 -22.10 -12.40
CA GLU A 311 15.44 -22.82 -12.99
C GLU A 311 16.82 -22.24 -12.58
N SER A 312 16.86 -21.03 -12.00
CA SER A 312 18.09 -20.22 -11.87
C SER A 312 18.44 -19.87 -10.43
N PHE A 313 17.45 -19.57 -9.58
CA PHE A 313 17.68 -19.07 -8.23
C PHE A 313 16.56 -19.48 -7.27
N ALA A 314 16.95 -20.00 -6.11
CA ALA A 314 16.09 -20.18 -4.95
C ALA A 314 16.91 -20.00 -3.68
N GLN A 315 16.28 -19.49 -2.62
CA GLN A 315 16.94 -19.24 -1.34
C GLN A 315 15.99 -19.53 -0.18
N THR A 316 16.54 -19.97 0.95
CA THR A 316 15.82 -20.03 2.23
C THR A 316 16.15 -18.79 3.03
N TYR A 317 15.11 -18.10 3.53
CA TYR A 317 15.24 -16.86 4.31
C TYR A 317 15.93 -15.73 3.54
N GLY A 318 15.98 -14.55 4.14
CA GLY A 318 16.59 -13.38 3.56
C GLY A 318 15.63 -12.21 3.42
N TYR A 319 16.12 -11.17 2.76
CA TYR A 319 15.32 -10.03 2.35
C TYR A 319 15.10 -10.11 0.84
N PHE A 320 13.84 -10.07 0.41
CA PHE A 320 13.47 -10.09 -1.01
C PHE A 320 12.76 -8.80 -1.32
N GLU A 321 13.18 -8.10 -2.37
CA GLU A 321 12.60 -6.83 -2.75
C GLU A 321 12.46 -6.65 -4.26
N ILE A 322 11.46 -5.85 -4.61
CA ILE A 322 11.22 -5.35 -5.95
C ILE A 322 11.03 -3.84 -5.88
N ARG A 323 11.66 -3.10 -6.80
CA ARG A 323 11.35 -1.69 -7.02
C ARG A 323 10.51 -1.56 -8.29
N ALA A 324 9.25 -1.17 -8.15
CA ALA A 324 8.29 -1.18 -9.25
C ALA A 324 7.30 -0.01 -9.20
N ASP A 325 6.85 0.40 -10.38
CA ASP A 325 5.66 1.24 -10.60
C ASP A 325 4.50 0.33 -11.01
N MET A 326 3.45 0.32 -10.20
CA MET A 326 2.35 -0.64 -10.27
C MET A 326 1.15 -0.04 -11.02
N PRO A 327 0.49 -0.79 -11.92
CA PRO A 327 -0.62 -0.25 -12.69
C PRO A 327 -1.89 0.00 -11.85
N GLU A 328 -2.45 1.19 -11.93
CA GLU A 328 -3.68 1.59 -11.23
C GLU A 328 -4.98 1.31 -12.02
N LYS A 329 -4.92 0.48 -13.06
CA LYS A 329 -6.09 0.22 -13.90
C LYS A 329 -7.02 -0.80 -13.24
N GLN A 330 -8.32 -0.57 -13.31
CA GLN A 330 -9.28 -1.55 -12.81
C GLN A 330 -9.09 -2.91 -13.52
N GLY A 331 -9.09 -3.98 -12.74
CA GLY A 331 -9.07 -5.36 -13.24
C GLY A 331 -7.70 -5.96 -13.48
N VAL A 332 -6.61 -5.25 -13.16
CA VAL A 332 -5.26 -5.82 -13.13
C VAL A 332 -4.78 -6.04 -11.70
N TRP A 333 -3.92 -7.04 -11.53
CA TRP A 333 -3.46 -7.58 -10.25
C TRP A 333 -1.96 -7.90 -10.36
N PRO A 334 -1.07 -6.90 -10.17
CA PRO A 334 0.36 -7.14 -10.09
C PRO A 334 0.74 -7.87 -8.80
N ALA A 335 1.75 -8.73 -8.88
CA ALA A 335 2.30 -9.46 -7.75
C ALA A 335 3.80 -9.70 -7.86
N PHE A 336 4.47 -9.72 -6.70
CA PHE A 336 5.82 -10.26 -6.50
C PHE A 336 5.79 -11.21 -5.31
N TRP A 337 6.18 -12.45 -5.52
CA TRP A 337 5.88 -13.56 -4.61
C TRP A 337 6.87 -14.71 -4.76
N LEU A 338 6.81 -15.66 -3.83
CA LEU A 338 7.75 -16.78 -3.74
C LEU A 338 7.00 -18.12 -3.61
N LEU A 339 7.58 -19.17 -4.21
CA LEU A 339 7.11 -20.54 -4.12
C LEU A 339 8.21 -21.56 -3.78
N PRO A 340 7.90 -22.70 -3.15
CA PRO A 340 8.87 -23.74 -2.81
C PRO A 340 9.58 -24.31 -4.04
N ALA A 341 10.90 -24.40 -3.98
CA ALA A 341 11.73 -24.96 -5.06
C ALA A 341 11.45 -26.45 -5.32
N ASP A 342 10.91 -27.17 -4.34
CA ASP A 342 10.50 -28.57 -4.49
C ASP A 342 9.15 -28.75 -5.22
N GLY A 343 8.47 -27.65 -5.56
CA GLY A 343 7.19 -27.66 -6.25
C GLY A 343 5.99 -27.98 -5.35
N SER A 344 6.17 -28.04 -4.04
CA SER A 344 5.06 -28.15 -3.09
C SER A 344 4.24 -26.87 -3.03
N TRP A 345 2.97 -27.00 -2.65
CA TRP A 345 2.09 -25.86 -2.37
C TRP A 345 0.95 -26.28 -1.45
N PRO A 346 0.63 -25.47 -0.42
CA PRO A 346 1.48 -24.46 0.24
C PRO A 346 2.77 -25.06 0.85
N PRO A 347 3.75 -24.24 1.31
CA PRO A 347 3.66 -22.79 1.57
C PRO A 347 3.80 -21.90 0.32
N GLU A 348 3.43 -20.63 0.45
CA GLU A 348 3.60 -19.55 -0.54
C GLU A 348 3.79 -18.23 0.22
N LEU A 349 4.66 -17.34 -0.26
CA LEU A 349 4.96 -16.05 0.39
C LEU A 349 4.78 -14.91 -0.61
N ASP A 350 3.76 -14.10 -0.40
CA ASP A 350 3.48 -12.92 -1.19
C ASP A 350 4.21 -11.73 -0.57
N VAL A 351 5.24 -11.25 -1.27
CA VAL A 351 5.95 -10.02 -0.90
C VAL A 351 5.01 -8.83 -1.05
N ILE A 352 4.31 -8.79 -2.18
CA ILE A 352 3.28 -7.80 -2.45
C ILE A 352 2.29 -8.33 -3.48
N GLU A 353 1.01 -8.14 -3.21
CA GLU A 353 -0.06 -8.13 -4.21
C GLU A 353 -0.80 -6.78 -4.14
N MET A 354 -1.23 -6.28 -5.29
CA MET A 354 -2.05 -5.07 -5.37
C MET A 354 -3.19 -5.24 -6.37
N VAL A 355 -4.24 -4.44 -6.22
CA VAL A 355 -5.37 -4.42 -7.15
C VAL A 355 -5.45 -3.04 -7.74
N GLY A 356 -5.41 -2.92 -9.08
CA GLY A 356 -5.20 -1.61 -9.72
C GLY A 356 -6.24 -0.55 -9.34
N GLN A 357 -7.51 -0.91 -9.12
CA GLN A 357 -8.52 0.06 -8.65
C GLN A 357 -8.45 0.45 -7.16
N ASP A 358 -7.53 -0.13 -6.39
CA ASP A 358 -7.28 0.18 -4.97
C ASP A 358 -5.77 0.27 -4.72
N PRO A 359 -5.07 1.18 -5.43
CA PRO A 359 -3.60 1.19 -5.51
C PRO A 359 -2.94 1.59 -4.19
N ASN A 360 -3.69 2.13 -3.23
CA ASN A 360 -3.20 2.50 -1.90
C ASN A 360 -3.30 1.35 -0.88
N LYS A 361 -3.70 0.16 -1.32
CA LYS A 361 -3.91 -1.01 -0.48
C LYS A 361 -2.95 -2.13 -0.86
N LEU A 362 -1.96 -2.35 0.01
CA LEU A 362 -0.99 -3.43 -0.10
C LEU A 362 -1.57 -4.69 0.54
N ILE A 363 -1.52 -5.81 -0.18
CA ILE A 363 -1.94 -7.13 0.29
C ILE A 363 -0.69 -7.97 0.47
N LEU A 364 -0.50 -8.48 1.70
CA LEU A 364 0.74 -9.11 2.15
C LEU A 364 0.36 -10.42 2.81
N THR A 365 0.81 -11.55 2.29
CA THR A 365 0.29 -12.85 2.73
C THR A 365 1.37 -13.93 2.83
N GLY A 366 1.29 -14.74 3.88
CA GLY A 366 1.95 -16.05 3.96
C GLY A 366 0.90 -17.15 3.96
N HIS A 367 0.99 -18.06 3.00
CA HIS A 367 0.13 -19.24 2.87
C HIS A 367 0.82 -20.47 3.46
N SER A 368 0.04 -21.34 4.10
CA SER A 368 0.55 -22.51 4.81
C SER A 368 -0.41 -23.68 4.77
N ASN A 369 0.14 -24.90 4.81
CA ASN A 369 -0.57 -26.16 4.99
C ASN A 369 -0.09 -26.90 6.25
N ALA A 370 0.64 -26.24 7.16
CA ALA A 370 1.23 -26.84 8.35
C ALA A 370 0.20 -27.56 9.25
N THR A 371 -1.07 -27.16 9.21
CA THR A 371 -2.16 -27.79 9.98
C THR A 371 -2.85 -28.94 9.24
N GLY A 372 -2.34 -29.34 8.06
CA GLY A 372 -2.97 -30.32 7.16
C GLY A 372 -4.11 -29.75 6.31
N THR A 373 -4.34 -28.44 6.39
CA THR A 373 -5.31 -27.69 5.57
C THR A 373 -4.74 -26.32 5.22
N HIS A 374 -5.13 -25.76 4.07
CA HIS A 374 -4.73 -24.42 3.67
C HIS A 374 -5.19 -23.36 4.68
N THR A 375 -4.23 -22.62 5.21
CA THR A 375 -4.38 -21.45 6.07
C THR A 375 -3.55 -20.31 5.53
N LYS A 376 -3.83 -19.10 6.02
CA LYS A 376 -3.03 -17.92 5.67
C LYS A 376 -2.90 -16.96 6.83
N VAL A 377 -1.76 -16.29 6.88
CA VAL A 377 -1.58 -15.05 7.61
C VAL A 377 -1.57 -13.91 6.59
N SER A 378 -2.60 -13.06 6.62
CA SER A 378 -2.72 -11.93 5.70
C SER A 378 -2.75 -10.62 6.47
N SER A 379 -2.02 -9.65 5.98
CA SER A 379 -2.06 -8.26 6.41
C SER A 379 -2.51 -7.35 5.27
N THR A 380 -3.12 -6.23 5.64
CA THR A 380 -3.43 -5.15 4.71
C THR A 380 -2.75 -3.89 5.23
N ALA A 381 -1.92 -3.28 4.41
CA ALA A 381 -1.32 -1.99 4.73
C ALA A 381 -1.87 -0.92 3.78
N TYR A 382 -2.23 0.23 4.35
CA TYR A 382 -2.61 1.41 3.57
C TYR A 382 -1.43 2.39 3.52
N VAL A 383 -1.20 2.96 2.34
CA VAL A 383 -0.15 3.95 2.05
C VAL A 383 -0.73 5.12 1.26
N ALA A 384 -0.25 6.34 1.48
CA ALA A 384 -0.92 7.53 0.98
C ALA A 384 -0.68 7.86 -0.50
N ASP A 385 0.35 7.24 -1.08
CA ASP A 385 0.72 7.36 -2.48
C ASP A 385 1.44 6.07 -2.92
N THR A 386 1.22 5.69 -4.18
CA THR A 386 1.89 4.59 -4.87
C THR A 386 2.23 4.95 -6.31
N ALA A 387 2.10 6.23 -6.68
CA ALA A 387 2.40 6.69 -8.03
C ALA A 387 3.92 6.69 -8.28
N GLY A 388 4.34 6.02 -9.37
CA GLY A 388 5.75 5.89 -9.70
C GLY A 388 6.40 4.72 -8.96
N PHE A 389 7.74 4.69 -9.00
CA PHE A 389 8.49 3.58 -8.42
C PHE A 389 8.55 3.63 -6.90
N HIS A 390 8.10 2.54 -6.28
CA HIS A 390 8.23 2.26 -4.86
C HIS A 390 8.96 0.95 -4.62
N THR A 391 9.53 0.78 -3.43
CA THR A 391 10.20 -0.46 -3.03
C THR A 391 9.28 -1.29 -2.16
N TYR A 392 9.05 -2.53 -2.56
CA TYR A 392 8.25 -3.51 -1.83
C TYR A 392 9.16 -4.65 -1.43
N GLY A 393 9.17 -5.02 -0.15
CA GLY A 393 10.06 -6.09 0.30
C GLY A 393 9.53 -6.88 1.48
N VAL A 394 10.10 -8.05 1.69
CA VAL A 394 9.84 -8.89 2.85
C VAL A 394 11.15 -9.44 3.41
N LEU A 395 11.34 -9.25 4.71
CA LEU A 395 12.33 -9.97 5.49
C LEU A 395 11.68 -11.25 5.97
N TRP A 396 12.17 -12.38 5.48
CA TRP A 396 11.77 -13.71 5.88
C TRP A 396 12.89 -14.35 6.70
N THR A 397 12.59 -14.66 7.95
CA THR A 397 13.49 -15.35 8.89
C THR A 397 12.85 -16.66 9.35
N GLU A 398 13.56 -17.44 10.14
CA GLU A 398 12.99 -18.65 10.77
C GLU A 398 11.76 -18.32 11.63
N ASP A 399 11.73 -17.18 12.31
CA ASP A 399 10.69 -16.85 13.28
C ASP A 399 9.61 -15.92 12.72
N GLU A 400 9.97 -15.02 11.80
CA GLU A 400 9.09 -13.94 11.37
C GLU A 400 9.18 -13.57 9.89
N LEU A 401 8.03 -13.08 9.40
CA LEU A 401 7.83 -12.37 8.16
C LEU A 401 7.61 -10.89 8.49
N VAL A 402 8.42 -10.01 7.92
CA VAL A 402 8.29 -8.56 8.10
C VAL A 402 8.24 -7.91 6.73
N TRP A 403 7.10 -7.29 6.39
CA TRP A 403 6.91 -6.64 5.11
C TRP A 403 7.20 -5.15 5.20
N TYR A 404 7.80 -4.62 4.14
CA TYR A 404 8.27 -3.26 4.02
C TYR A 404 7.69 -2.58 2.77
N PHE A 405 7.40 -1.30 2.91
CA PHE A 405 7.10 -0.39 1.81
C PHE A 405 8.00 0.84 1.95
N ASP A 406 8.76 1.16 0.91
CA ASP A 406 9.82 2.18 0.92
C ASP A 406 10.72 2.06 2.15
N ASP A 407 11.22 0.84 2.36
CA ASP A 407 12.09 0.45 3.47
C ASP A 407 11.48 0.48 4.86
N VAL A 408 10.21 0.86 5.05
CA VAL A 408 9.56 0.98 6.36
C VAL A 408 8.63 -0.19 6.62
N GLU A 409 8.71 -0.81 7.81
CA GLU A 409 7.82 -1.90 8.19
C GLU A 409 6.34 -1.48 8.08
N VAL A 410 5.56 -2.27 7.35
CA VAL A 410 4.12 -2.06 7.20
C VAL A 410 3.27 -3.17 7.81
N ALA A 411 3.83 -4.38 7.94
CA ALA A 411 3.19 -5.54 8.52
C ALA A 411 4.21 -6.55 9.06
N ARG A 412 3.76 -7.42 9.96
CA ARG A 412 4.55 -8.50 10.54
C ARG A 412 3.69 -9.70 10.87
N ALA A 413 4.26 -10.90 10.73
CA ALA A 413 3.67 -12.17 11.11
C ALA A 413 4.74 -13.15 11.58
N ALA A 414 4.34 -14.23 12.26
CA ALA A 414 5.23 -15.36 12.47
C ALA A 414 5.41 -16.15 11.16
N THR A 415 6.61 -16.67 10.92
CA THR A 415 6.88 -17.59 9.81
C THR A 415 6.07 -18.87 10.00
N PRO A 416 5.28 -19.32 9.01
CA PRO A 416 4.57 -20.59 9.09
C PRO A 416 5.52 -21.78 9.26
N ALA A 417 5.12 -22.78 10.06
CA ALA A 417 5.97 -23.92 10.42
C ALA A 417 6.36 -24.85 9.24
N ASP A 418 5.77 -24.67 8.07
CA ASP A 418 6.12 -25.38 6.83
C ASP A 418 6.91 -24.50 5.84
N MET A 419 7.21 -23.25 6.17
CA MET A 419 7.91 -22.28 5.32
C MET A 419 9.39 -22.16 5.71
N HIS A 420 10.12 -23.28 5.55
CA HIS A 420 11.54 -23.40 5.93
C HIS A 420 12.42 -24.07 4.86
N GLU A 421 11.88 -24.33 3.67
CA GLU A 421 12.62 -24.87 2.52
C GLU A 421 12.92 -23.76 1.51
N PRO A 422 13.92 -23.90 0.61
CA PRO A 422 14.24 -22.86 -0.38
C PRO A 422 13.04 -22.50 -1.24
N MET A 423 12.86 -21.21 -1.50
CA MET A 423 11.81 -20.69 -2.38
C MET A 423 12.42 -19.88 -3.54
N TYR A 424 11.83 -20.02 -4.72
CA TYR A 424 12.16 -19.21 -5.90
C TYR A 424 11.18 -18.04 -6.01
N MET A 425 11.58 -16.99 -6.73
CA MET A 425 10.79 -15.77 -6.92
C MET A 425 9.97 -15.82 -8.22
N LEU A 426 8.80 -15.18 -8.18
CA LEU A 426 7.93 -14.91 -9.30
C LEU A 426 7.50 -13.43 -9.31
N VAL A 427 7.37 -12.86 -10.50
CA VAL A 427 6.75 -11.55 -10.71
C VAL A 427 5.79 -11.62 -11.89
N ASP A 428 4.60 -11.06 -11.74
CA ASP A 428 3.59 -11.12 -12.78
C ASP A 428 2.61 -9.95 -12.74
N LEU A 429 1.88 -9.80 -13.85
CA LEU A 429 0.74 -8.89 -13.96
C LEU A 429 -0.52 -9.66 -14.35
N ALA A 430 -1.26 -10.17 -13.37
CA ALA A 430 -2.53 -10.84 -13.61
C ALA A 430 -3.64 -9.88 -14.09
N VAL A 431 -4.67 -10.44 -14.73
CA VAL A 431 -5.91 -9.74 -15.12
C VAL A 431 -7.10 -10.55 -14.60
N GLY A 432 -8.04 -9.93 -13.90
CA GLY A 432 -9.15 -10.68 -13.31
C GLY A 432 -8.90 -11.06 -11.85
N GLY A 433 -9.37 -12.25 -11.47
CA GLY A 433 -9.29 -12.72 -10.09
C GLY A 433 -9.91 -11.75 -9.08
N ILE A 434 -9.16 -11.41 -8.03
CA ILE A 434 -9.61 -10.45 -7.01
C ILE A 434 -9.74 -9.02 -7.54
N ALA A 435 -9.03 -8.67 -8.61
CA ALA A 435 -9.17 -7.36 -9.26
C ALA A 435 -10.45 -7.26 -10.11
N GLY A 436 -11.09 -8.38 -10.44
CA GLY A 436 -12.30 -8.42 -11.26
C GLY A 436 -12.04 -8.07 -12.73
N THR A 437 -13.10 -7.93 -13.53
CA THR A 437 -12.95 -7.68 -14.97
C THR A 437 -12.48 -6.24 -15.25
N PRO A 438 -11.54 -6.04 -16.20
CA PRO A 438 -11.18 -4.71 -16.67
C PRO A 438 -12.39 -3.92 -17.17
N ALA A 439 -12.58 -2.69 -16.68
CA ALA A 439 -13.76 -1.88 -16.97
C ALA A 439 -13.90 -1.50 -18.46
N ASP A 440 -12.77 -1.28 -19.13
CA ASP A 440 -12.68 -0.92 -20.55
C ASP A 440 -12.18 -2.08 -21.44
N GLY A 441 -12.02 -3.28 -20.86
CA GLY A 441 -11.45 -4.43 -21.56
C GLY A 441 -10.00 -4.25 -21.98
N LEU A 442 -9.21 -3.45 -21.24
CA LEU A 442 -7.84 -3.09 -21.57
C LEU A 442 -7.73 -2.49 -22.98
N ALA A 443 -8.61 -1.54 -23.29
CA ALA A 443 -8.58 -0.80 -24.55
C ALA A 443 -7.25 -0.07 -24.74
N THR A 444 -6.69 0.43 -23.65
CA THR A 444 -5.26 0.69 -23.52
C THR A 444 -4.63 -0.42 -22.66
N PRO A 445 -3.40 -0.86 -22.97
CA PRO A 445 -2.69 -1.80 -22.11
C PRO A 445 -2.50 -1.26 -20.69
N ALA A 446 -2.27 -2.17 -19.74
CA ALA A 446 -1.79 -1.86 -18.41
C ALA A 446 -0.35 -2.36 -18.30
N GLU A 447 0.51 -1.58 -17.66
CA GLU A 447 1.95 -1.83 -17.62
C GLU A 447 2.40 -1.80 -16.16
N MET A 448 3.14 -2.82 -15.76
CA MET A 448 3.91 -2.85 -14.53
C MET A 448 5.36 -2.61 -14.92
N GLN A 449 5.98 -1.59 -14.34
CA GLN A 449 7.37 -1.24 -14.62
C GLN A 449 8.23 -1.64 -13.42
N ILE A 450 9.40 -2.22 -13.67
CA ILE A 450 10.27 -2.80 -12.67
C ILE A 450 11.67 -2.28 -12.93
N ASP A 451 12.24 -1.60 -11.94
CA ASP A 451 13.60 -1.06 -11.95
C ASP A 451 14.60 -2.15 -11.57
N TYR A 452 14.35 -2.87 -10.48
CA TYR A 452 15.18 -4.00 -10.09
C TYR A 452 14.41 -5.02 -9.26
N ILE A 453 14.96 -6.24 -9.21
CA ILE A 453 14.62 -7.27 -8.21
C ILE A 453 15.92 -7.73 -7.54
N HIS A 454 15.93 -7.68 -6.20
CA HIS A 454 17.07 -8.13 -5.39
C HIS A 454 16.63 -9.17 -4.37
N ALA A 455 17.54 -10.09 -4.05
CA ALA A 455 17.46 -10.91 -2.86
C ALA A 455 18.78 -10.83 -2.08
N TYR A 456 18.66 -10.85 -0.77
CA TYR A 456 19.77 -10.79 0.16
C TYR A 456 19.69 -11.95 1.14
N ALA A 457 20.81 -12.63 1.39
CA ALA A 457 20.94 -13.55 2.51
C ALA A 457 21.14 -12.79 3.82
N LEU A 458 20.80 -13.44 4.93
CA LEU A 458 21.14 -12.97 6.27
C LEU A 458 22.56 -13.43 6.56
N ASN A 459 23.43 -12.53 7.02
CA ASN A 459 24.74 -12.93 7.51
C ASN A 459 24.56 -13.89 8.70
N ASP A 460 25.12 -15.10 8.61
CA ASP A 460 25.09 -16.20 9.62
C ASP A 460 25.57 -15.80 11.05
N TRP A 461 25.90 -14.54 11.30
CA TRP A 461 26.48 -14.01 12.52
C TRP A 461 25.50 -13.31 13.46
N VAL A 462 24.21 -13.27 13.13
CA VAL A 462 23.17 -12.65 13.98
C VAL A 462 21.91 -13.54 14.02
N ILE A 463 22.02 -14.70 14.66
CA ILE A 463 20.91 -15.40 15.31
C ILE A 463 21.25 -15.52 16.80
#